data_AF-A0AA39J231-F1
#
_entry.id   AF-A0AA39J231-F1
#
_cell.length_a   1.000
_cell.length_b   1.000
_cell.length_c   1.000
_cell.angle_alpha   90.00
_cell.angle_beta   90.00
_cell.angle_gamma   90.00
#
_symmetry.space_group_name_H-M   'P 1'
#
loop_
_entity.id
_entity.type
_entity.pdbx_description
1 polymer ?
#
loop_
_entity_poly.entity_id
_entity_poly.type
_entity_poly.pdbx_seq_one_letter_code
_entity_poly.pdbx_strand_id
1 'polypeptide(L)'
;MGMDSIQDKTPGHDRRRHRAIGARGDRVTFFRAEAERDRWLEQWEIKIAEFLRCIRSPGQYAVTWKVLASTNKSLGFRQYALEKANMYMMLGARAKQEFETLGYGNVLN
;
A
#
# COMPACT_ATOMS: atom_id res chain seq x y z
N MET A 1 -10.71 -76.93 13.94
CA MET A 1 -11.10 -76.26 12.69
C MET A 1 -11.21 -74.76 12.99
N GLY A 2 -10.35 -73.95 12.36
CA GLY A 2 -10.36 -72.46 12.29
C GLY A 2 -10.13 -71.72 13.61
N MET A 3 -9.02 -71.02 13.90
CA MET A 3 -8.25 -70.04 13.09
C MET A 3 -9.21 -69.10 12.33
N ASP A 4 -9.31 -67.80 12.59
CA ASP A 4 -8.25 -66.88 12.98
C ASP A 4 -8.72 -65.73 13.87
N SER A 5 -7.76 -65.34 14.70
CA SER A 5 -7.69 -64.22 15.62
C SER A 5 -8.17 -62.90 15.01
N ILE A 6 -9.05 -62.23 15.76
CA ILE A 6 -9.18 -60.77 15.73
C ILE A 6 -7.83 -60.21 16.17
N GLN A 7 -6.94 -59.90 15.21
CA GLN A 7 -5.74 -59.11 15.47
C GLN A 7 -6.06 -57.64 15.28
N ASP A 8 -6.35 -56.99 16.41
CA ASP A 8 -6.11 -55.57 16.57
C ASP A 8 -4.60 -55.28 16.43
N LYS A 9 -4.31 -54.07 15.93
CA LYS A 9 -3.07 -53.29 16.02
C LYS A 9 -2.09 -53.31 14.84
N THR A 10 -2.22 -52.26 14.03
CA THR A 10 -1.14 -51.26 13.99
C THR A 10 -1.69 -49.83 13.83
N PRO A 11 -2.07 -49.13 14.92
CA PRO A 11 -2.57 -47.75 14.86
C PRO A 11 -1.44 -46.69 14.81
N GLY A 12 -0.18 -47.14 14.77
CA GLY A 12 0.99 -46.29 14.95
C GLY A 12 1.48 -45.58 13.68
N HIS A 13 1.23 -46.15 12.49
CA HIS A 13 1.81 -45.60 11.26
C HIS A 13 0.96 -44.46 10.67
N ASP A 14 -0.36 -44.55 10.82
CA ASP A 14 -1.31 -43.61 10.23
C ASP A 14 -1.34 -42.27 10.99
N ARG A 15 -1.33 -42.33 12.33
CA ARG A 15 -1.26 -41.12 13.19
C ARG A 15 0.01 -40.30 12.95
N ARG A 16 1.13 -40.92 12.58
CA ARG A 16 2.38 -40.21 12.25
C ARG A 16 2.29 -39.50 10.90
N ARG A 17 1.64 -40.12 9.90
CA ARG A 17 1.42 -39.49 8.59
C ARG A 17 0.43 -38.33 8.70
N HIS A 18 -0.69 -38.52 9.40
CA HIS A 18 -1.65 -37.44 9.65
C HIS A 18 -1.05 -36.27 10.43
N ARG A 19 -0.23 -36.53 11.46
CA ARG A 19 0.46 -35.47 12.21
C ARG A 19 1.54 -34.76 11.37
N ALA A 20 2.25 -35.48 10.50
CA ALA A 20 3.22 -34.89 9.59
C ALA A 20 2.56 -34.05 8.47
N ILE A 21 1.40 -34.46 7.97
CA ILE A 21 0.60 -33.69 7.01
C ILE A 21 0.02 -32.44 7.69
N GLY A 22 -0.52 -32.57 8.91
CA GLY A 22 -0.98 -31.44 9.73
C GLY A 22 0.14 -30.42 10.00
N ALA A 23 1.30 -30.87 10.46
CA ALA A 23 2.45 -29.99 10.71
C ALA A 23 3.00 -29.31 9.44
N ARG A 24 2.92 -29.98 8.28
CA ARG A 24 3.23 -29.36 6.98
C ARG A 24 2.16 -28.35 6.56
N GLY A 25 0.89 -28.64 6.79
CA GLY A 25 -0.23 -27.72 6.55
C GLY A 25 -0.14 -26.47 7.42
N ASP A 26 0.23 -26.61 8.69
CA ASP A 26 0.45 -25.49 9.62
C ASP A 26 1.61 -24.61 9.14
N ARG A 27 2.70 -25.23 8.67
CA ARG A 27 3.84 -24.50 8.08
C ARG A 27 3.47 -23.77 6.79
N VAL A 28 2.69 -24.40 5.89
CA VAL A 28 2.19 -23.75 4.66
C VAL A 28 1.26 -22.59 5.00
N THR A 29 0.44 -22.73 6.05
CA THR A 29 -0.46 -21.66 6.51
C THR A 29 0.34 -20.50 7.08
N PHE A 30 1.39 -20.78 7.86
CA PHE A 30 2.33 -19.76 8.33
C PHE A 30 2.95 -18.98 7.18
N PHE A 31 3.52 -19.65 6.18
CA PHE A 31 4.14 -18.96 5.04
C PHE A 31 3.14 -18.16 4.20
N ARG A 32 1.89 -18.61 4.09
CA ARG A 32 0.84 -17.85 3.40
C ARG A 32 0.46 -16.58 4.17
N ALA A 33 0.30 -16.69 5.48
CA ALA A 33 0.01 -15.54 6.33
C ALA A 33 1.17 -14.54 6.31
N GLU A 34 2.41 -15.04 6.30
CA GLU A 34 3.61 -14.21 6.18
C GLU A 34 3.68 -13.50 4.83
N ALA A 35 3.49 -14.23 3.73
CA ALA A 35 3.49 -13.65 2.39
C ALA A 35 2.38 -12.61 2.20
N GLU A 36 1.18 -12.83 2.77
CA GLU A 36 0.08 -11.87 2.69
C GLU A 36 0.38 -10.60 3.52
N ARG A 37 0.98 -10.74 4.70
CA ARG A 37 1.47 -9.61 5.49
C ARG A 37 2.46 -8.78 4.67
N ASP A 38 3.46 -9.43 4.07
CA ASP A 38 4.51 -8.74 3.32
C ASP A 38 3.94 -8.04 2.09
N ARG A 39 3.01 -8.69 1.37
CA ARG A 39 2.28 -8.07 0.26
C ARG A 39 1.48 -6.84 0.72
N TRP A 40 0.82 -6.92 1.87
CA TRP A 40 0.06 -5.79 2.41
C TRP A 40 0.97 -4.62 2.76
N LEU A 41 2.13 -4.88 3.36
CA LEU A 41 3.15 -3.86 3.64
C LEU A 41 3.65 -3.19 2.35
N GLU A 42 3.98 -3.96 1.32
CA GLU A 42 4.42 -3.42 0.03
C GLU A 42 3.34 -2.51 -0.59
N GLN A 43 2.08 -2.96 -0.60
CA GLN A 43 0.97 -2.14 -1.12
C GLN A 43 0.77 -0.86 -0.31
N TRP A 44 0.94 -0.93 1.00
CA TRP A 44 0.85 0.24 1.88
C TRP A 44 1.97 1.25 1.60
N GLU A 45 3.22 0.79 1.44
CA GLU A 45 4.37 1.63 1.08
C GLU A 45 4.19 2.32 -0.28
N ILE A 46 3.73 1.56 -1.29
CA ILE A 46 3.40 2.10 -2.62
C ILE A 46 2.34 3.20 -2.48
N LYS A 47 1.29 2.96 -1.69
CA LYS A 47 0.20 3.92 -1.51
C LYS A 47 0.70 5.21 -0.86
N ILE A 48 1.56 5.11 0.15
CA ILE A 48 2.19 6.29 0.77
C ILE A 48 3.01 7.06 -0.25
N ALA A 49 3.84 6.38 -1.05
CA ALA A 49 4.66 7.04 -2.08
C ALA A 49 3.79 7.79 -3.11
N GLU A 50 2.65 7.21 -3.51
CA GLU A 50 1.66 7.87 -4.36
C GLU A 50 1.08 9.14 -3.71
N PHE A 51 0.69 9.08 -2.44
CA PHE A 51 0.20 10.25 -1.70
C PHE A 51 1.25 11.35 -1.61
N LEU A 52 2.50 11.01 -1.28
CA LEU A 52 3.60 11.98 -1.23
C LEU A 52 3.84 12.62 -2.60
N ARG A 53 3.76 11.85 -3.68
CA ARG A 53 3.84 12.38 -5.05
C ARG A 53 2.66 13.32 -5.35
N CYS A 54 1.45 12.97 -4.92
CA CYS A 54 0.24 13.79 -5.07
C CYS A 54 0.31 15.12 -4.29
N ILE A 55 0.96 15.14 -3.13
CA ILE A 55 1.19 16.37 -2.36
C ILE A 55 2.19 17.29 -3.06
N ARG A 56 3.23 16.71 -3.68
CA ARG A 56 4.34 17.47 -4.29
C ARG A 56 4.04 17.97 -5.71
N SER A 57 3.35 17.17 -6.54
CA SER A 57 3.13 17.49 -7.95
C SER A 57 2.41 18.83 -8.21
N PRO A 58 1.40 19.25 -7.42
CA PRO A 58 0.75 20.54 -7.61
C PRO A 58 1.71 21.72 -7.43
N GLY A 59 2.72 21.58 -6.57
CA GLY A 59 3.76 22.61 -6.40
C GLY A 59 4.54 22.86 -7.68
N GLN A 60 4.88 21.81 -8.43
CA GLN A 60 5.57 21.94 -9.72
C GLN A 60 4.68 22.63 -10.76
N TYR A 61 3.40 22.25 -10.84
CA TYR A 61 2.45 22.93 -11.72
C TYR A 61 2.30 24.41 -11.37
N ALA A 62 2.21 24.75 -10.08
CA ALA A 62 2.13 26.13 -9.63
C ALA A 62 3.35 26.95 -10.06
N VAL A 63 4.56 26.38 -9.97
CA VAL A 63 5.79 27.03 -10.46
C VAL A 63 5.71 27.26 -11.97
N THR A 64 5.35 26.24 -12.75
CA THR A 64 5.22 26.36 -14.21
C THR A 64 4.22 27.46 -14.60
N TRP A 65 3.06 27.51 -13.95
CA TRP A 65 2.05 28.54 -14.21
C TRP A 65 2.54 29.95 -13.83
N LYS A 66 3.31 30.10 -12.74
CA LYS A 66 3.96 31.39 -12.40
C LYS A 66 4.96 31.82 -13.48
N VAL A 67 5.76 30.90 -14.00
CA VAL A 67 6.70 31.18 -15.10
C VAL A 67 5.95 31.59 -16.38
N LEU A 68 4.84 30.93 -16.70
CA LEU A 68 3.98 31.31 -17.83
C LEU A 68 3.37 32.71 -17.62
N ALA A 69 2.98 33.04 -16.39
CA ALA A 69 2.47 34.37 -16.05
C ALA A 69 3.56 35.47 -16.12
N SER A 70 4.83 35.15 -15.87
CA SER A 70 5.92 36.13 -15.96
C SER A 70 6.45 36.33 -17.38
N THR A 71 6.32 35.32 -18.24
CA THR A 71 6.86 35.34 -19.62
C THR A 71 5.87 35.86 -20.65
N ASN A 72 4.56 35.82 -20.37
CA ASN A 72 3.55 36.27 -21.30
C ASN A 72 3.33 37.79 -21.24
N LYS A 73 3.10 38.42 -22.40
CA LYS A 73 2.85 39.88 -22.52
C LYS A 73 1.38 40.26 -22.34
N SER A 74 0.45 39.33 -22.58
CA SER A 74 -0.99 39.58 -22.48
C SER A 74 -1.45 39.64 -21.02
N LEU A 75 -2.00 40.77 -20.60
CA LEU A 75 -2.51 40.96 -19.23
C LEU A 75 -3.54 39.89 -18.84
N GLY A 76 -4.48 39.57 -19.74
CA GLY A 76 -5.51 38.56 -19.49
C GLY A 76 -4.92 37.16 -19.29
N PHE A 77 -3.94 36.78 -20.12
CA PHE A 77 -3.27 35.50 -19.94
C PHE A 77 -2.48 35.45 -18.63
N ARG A 78 -1.78 36.54 -18.27
CA ARG A 78 -1.02 36.61 -17.02
C ARG A 78 -1.93 36.37 -15.81
N GLN A 79 -3.08 37.04 -15.77
CA GLN A 79 -4.04 36.87 -14.68
C GLN A 79 -4.57 35.43 -14.60
N TYR A 80 -4.97 34.86 -15.73
CA TYR A 80 -5.41 33.47 -15.82
C TYR A 80 -4.32 32.48 -15.34
N ALA A 81 -3.08 32.68 -15.76
CA ALA A 81 -1.96 31.84 -15.35
C ALA A 81 -1.69 31.94 -13.84
N LEU A 82 -1.82 33.14 -13.24
CA LEU A 82 -1.72 33.31 -11.78
C LEU A 82 -2.86 32.60 -11.04
N GLU A 83 -4.10 32.66 -11.55
CA GLU A 83 -5.22 31.91 -10.98
C GLU A 83 -4.96 30.41 -10.99
N LYS A 84 -4.43 29.87 -12.10
CA LYS A 84 -4.03 28.46 -12.18
C LYS A 84 -2.91 28.11 -11.20
N ALA A 85 -1.91 28.98 -11.06
CA ALA A 85 -0.86 28.76 -10.07
C ALA A 85 -1.42 28.67 -8.64
N ASN A 86 -2.33 29.58 -8.27
CA ASN A 86 -2.99 29.57 -6.97
C ASN A 86 -3.86 28.33 -6.75
N MET A 87 -4.62 27.92 -7.76
CA MET A 87 -5.42 26.69 -7.72
C MET A 87 -4.55 25.46 -7.38
N TYR A 88 -3.41 25.29 -8.06
CA TYR A 88 -2.52 24.16 -7.78
C TYR A 88 -1.84 24.26 -6.40
N MET A 89 -1.48 25.46 -5.94
CA MET A 89 -0.98 25.65 -4.57
C MET A 89 -2.02 25.22 -3.53
N MET A 90 -3.28 25.62 -3.70
CA MET A 90 -4.37 25.22 -2.81
C MET A 90 -4.60 23.70 -2.85
N LEU A 91 -4.50 23.09 -4.02
CA LEU A 91 -4.66 21.64 -4.17
C LEU A 91 -3.59 20.87 -3.40
N GLY A 92 -2.32 21.27 -3.51
CA GLY A 92 -1.22 20.66 -2.76
C GLY A 92 -1.36 20.86 -1.24
N ALA A 93 -1.75 22.06 -0.81
CA ALA A 93 -2.00 22.36 0.61
C ALA A 93 -3.15 21.51 1.17
N ARG A 94 -4.25 21.36 0.42
CA ARG A 94 -5.37 20.51 0.80
C ARG A 94 -4.95 19.04 0.88
N ALA A 95 -4.24 18.52 -0.13
CA ALA A 95 -3.76 17.14 -0.12
C ALA A 95 -2.89 16.86 1.12
N LYS A 96 -2.01 17.82 1.49
CA LYS A 96 -1.21 17.74 2.71
C LYS A 96 -2.09 17.71 3.96
N GLN A 97 -3.05 18.62 4.07
CA GLN A 97 -3.96 18.70 5.22
C GLN A 97 -4.76 17.41 5.42
N GLU A 98 -5.31 16.84 4.34
CA GLU A 98 -6.05 15.57 4.41
C GLU A 98 -5.15 14.43 4.88
N PHE A 99 -3.91 14.38 4.40
CA PHE A 99 -2.93 13.37 4.81
C PHE A 99 -2.53 13.49 6.30
N GLU A 100 -2.37 14.72 6.79
CA GLU A 100 -2.16 15.00 8.22
C GLU A 100 -3.38 14.64 9.07
N THR A 101 -4.59 14.95 8.59
CA THR A 101 -5.86 14.63 9.28
C THR A 101 -6.06 13.13 9.45
N LEU A 102 -5.58 12.34 8.50
CA LEU A 102 -5.60 10.87 8.58
C LEU A 102 -4.53 10.30 9.53
N GLY A 103 -3.72 11.15 10.18
CA GLY A 103 -2.72 10.75 11.16
C GLY A 103 -1.33 10.45 10.57
N TYR A 104 -1.11 10.71 9.27
CA TYR A 104 0.17 10.44 8.59
C TYR A 104 1.14 11.63 8.59
N GLY A 105 0.93 12.63 9.45
CA GLY A 105 1.79 13.82 9.51
C GLY A 105 3.26 13.49 9.81
N ASN A 106 3.54 12.39 10.52
CA ASN A 106 4.89 11.90 10.78
C ASN A 106 5.64 11.41 9.54
N VAL A 107 4.93 11.06 8.47
CA VAL A 107 5.50 10.59 7.19
C VAL A 107 5.94 11.77 6.30
N LEU A 108 5.57 13.00 6.64
CA LEU A 108 5.90 14.20 5.88
C LEU A 108 7.24 14.87 6.28
N ASN A 109 7.87 14.41 7.37
CA ASN A 109 9.12 14.97 7.91
C ASN A 109 10.37 14.36 7.25
#